data_AF-A0A1G9NY89-F1
#
_entry.id   AF-A0A1G9NY89-F1
#
_cell.length_a   1.000
_cell.length_b   1.000
_cell.length_c   1.000
_cell.angle_alpha   90.00
_cell.angle_beta   90.00
_cell.angle_gamma   90.00
#
_symmetry.space_group_name_H-M   'P 1'
#
loop_
_entity.id
_entity.type
_entity.pdbx_description
1 polymer ?
#
loop_
_entity_poly.entity_id
_entity_poly.type
_entity_poly.pdbx_seq_one_letter_code
_entity_poly.pdbx_strand_id
1 'polypeptide(L)'
;MSSLITCYAHPKAEEHDKELEAVLFERGYSKYQEKIKDYVAAIESASSLAIDQYGGTGEDKYRQLKKWGMGGLSHTFDEIDYSEDLFGKGTKINPNTHRMFTHQGWDIDYGNPKVNKFWKTRKKILLGTVNSIFDFGKFPLIGGYSDKCNSLAGIIYFVHILGDYAEANNKKQILYLADLSGRIDGCDMIPALQEYIEILFQDQKSSPDYKDLKEGLDDIGDKAGRLVRSTGGVNTDEEFQEYHQYALDLMELLQDHMPRLLKNEEFFRNVFYPNAG
;
A
#
# COMPACT_ATOMS: atom_id res chain seq x y z
N MET A 1 4.51 29.98 25.20
CA MET A 1 3.41 29.47 24.38
C MET A 1 3.97 28.39 23.48
N SER A 2 3.80 27.13 23.88
CA SER A 2 4.20 25.96 23.09
C SER A 2 3.18 25.79 21.98
N SER A 3 3.62 25.99 20.73
CA SER A 3 2.85 25.55 19.57
C SER A 3 2.78 24.03 19.64
N LEU A 4 1.65 23.52 20.10
CA LEU A 4 1.24 22.14 19.85
C LEU A 4 1.20 21.98 18.34
N ILE A 5 2.27 21.42 17.78
CA ILE A 5 2.25 20.80 16.46
C ILE A 5 1.34 19.59 16.67
N THR A 6 0.06 19.76 16.40
CA THR A 6 -0.88 18.67 16.20
C THR A 6 -0.37 17.90 14.99
N CYS A 7 0.46 16.89 15.25
CA CYS A 7 0.99 15.99 14.25
C CYS A 7 -0.13 15.03 13.88
N TYR A 8 -0.92 15.38 12.87
CA TYR A 8 -1.60 14.37 12.07
C TYR A 8 -0.55 13.43 11.49
N ALA A 9 -0.87 12.14 11.35
CA ALA A 9 -0.03 11.21 10.58
C ALA A 9 0.12 11.66 9.10
N HIS A 10 -0.84 12.44 8.58
CA HIS A 10 -0.68 13.35 7.43
C HIS A 10 -1.82 14.40 7.43
N PRO A 11 -1.60 15.70 7.10
CA PRO A 11 -2.70 16.67 6.95
C PRO A 11 -3.60 16.44 5.72
N LYS A 12 -3.26 15.45 4.86
CA LYS A 12 -3.97 15.19 3.59
C LYS A 12 -4.20 13.70 3.30
N ALA A 13 -4.71 12.93 4.26
CA ALA A 13 -5.12 11.54 3.99
C ALA A 13 -6.04 11.42 2.74
N GLU A 14 -6.86 12.45 2.49
CA GLU A 14 -7.72 12.56 1.31
C GLU A 14 -6.97 12.62 -0.05
N GLU A 15 -5.68 12.94 -0.09
CA GLU A 15 -4.88 12.91 -1.35
C GLU A 15 -4.45 11.47 -1.68
N HIS A 16 -3.97 10.72 -0.68
CA HIS A 16 -3.65 9.29 -0.82
C HIS A 16 -4.88 8.46 -1.22
N ASP A 17 -6.03 8.74 -0.62
CA ASP A 17 -7.30 8.07 -0.96
C ASP A 17 -7.67 8.30 -2.44
N LYS A 18 -7.42 9.50 -3.00
CA LYS A 18 -7.68 9.80 -4.42
C LYS A 18 -6.77 9.04 -5.37
N GLU A 19 -5.50 8.86 -5.00
CA GLU A 19 -4.54 8.09 -5.80
C GLU A 19 -4.88 6.61 -5.77
N LEU A 20 -5.22 6.09 -4.59
CA LEU A 20 -5.70 4.72 -4.43
C LEU A 20 -6.98 4.48 -5.26
N GLU A 21 -7.94 5.38 -5.18
CA GLU A 21 -9.15 5.33 -6.01
C GLU A 21 -8.81 5.37 -7.51
N ALA A 22 -7.88 6.23 -7.92
CA ALA A 22 -7.48 6.38 -9.31
C ALA A 22 -6.86 5.09 -9.86
N VAL A 23 -6.04 4.39 -9.08
CA VAL A 23 -5.41 3.12 -9.47
C VAL A 23 -6.41 1.96 -9.47
N LEU A 24 -7.32 1.90 -8.50
CA LEU A 24 -8.25 0.76 -8.41
C LEU A 24 -9.46 0.88 -9.35
N PHE A 25 -10.01 2.08 -9.52
CA PHE A 25 -11.34 2.24 -10.14
C PHE A 25 -11.42 3.21 -11.31
N GLU A 26 -10.46 4.14 -11.42
CA GLU A 26 -10.43 5.40 -12.19
C GLU A 26 -10.70 6.65 -11.33
N ARG A 27 -10.17 7.79 -11.78
CA ARG A 27 -10.30 9.08 -11.08
C ARG A 27 -11.76 9.47 -10.86
N GLY A 28 -12.12 9.73 -9.60
CA GLY A 28 -13.42 10.26 -9.21
C GLY A 28 -14.53 9.23 -9.09
N TYR A 29 -14.20 7.95 -8.96
CA TYR A 29 -15.14 6.84 -8.88
C TYR A 29 -16.12 6.94 -7.68
N SER A 30 -15.63 7.26 -6.48
CA SER A 30 -16.46 7.33 -5.27
C SER A 30 -17.58 8.37 -5.33
N LYS A 31 -17.50 9.34 -6.24
CA LYS A 31 -18.54 10.38 -6.42
C LYS A 31 -19.87 9.83 -6.93
N TYR A 32 -19.91 8.62 -7.50
CA TYR A 32 -21.05 8.19 -8.33
C TYR A 32 -21.78 6.93 -7.85
N GLN A 33 -21.38 6.30 -6.75
CA GLN A 33 -21.92 4.99 -6.36
C GLN A 33 -22.15 4.87 -4.84
N GLU A 34 -23.31 5.28 -4.35
CA GLU A 34 -23.64 5.28 -2.91
C GLU A 34 -23.56 3.88 -2.25
N LYS A 35 -23.81 2.82 -3.02
CA LYS A 35 -23.81 1.42 -2.53
C LYS A 35 -22.42 0.82 -2.31
N ILE A 36 -21.38 1.37 -2.92
CA ILE A 36 -20.00 0.82 -2.83
C ILE A 36 -19.06 1.72 -2.03
N LYS A 37 -19.52 2.91 -1.63
CA LYS A 37 -18.74 3.86 -0.80
C LYS A 37 -18.22 3.19 0.46
N ASP A 38 -19.01 2.33 1.10
CA ASP A 38 -18.58 1.61 2.30
C ASP A 38 -17.42 0.64 2.01
N TYR A 39 -17.37 0.01 0.83
CA TYR A 39 -16.26 -0.87 0.44
C TYR A 39 -15.00 -0.08 0.11
N VAL A 40 -15.13 1.04 -0.60
CA VAL A 40 -14.00 1.94 -0.88
C VAL A 40 -13.44 2.50 0.42
N ALA A 41 -14.30 3.07 1.27
CA ALA A 41 -13.91 3.59 2.58
C ALA A 41 -13.32 2.52 3.51
N ALA A 42 -13.76 1.26 3.38
CA ALA A 42 -13.16 0.15 4.12
C ALA A 42 -11.73 -0.14 3.64
N ILE A 43 -11.47 -0.14 2.33
CA ILE A 43 -10.13 -0.33 1.77
C ILE A 43 -9.19 0.79 2.23
N GLU A 44 -9.61 2.06 2.11
CA GLU A 44 -8.86 3.24 2.56
C GLU A 44 -8.57 3.18 4.07
N SER A 45 -9.60 2.89 4.87
CA SER A 45 -9.46 2.73 6.32
C SER A 45 -8.47 1.62 6.66
N ALA A 46 -8.54 0.49 5.97
CA ALA A 46 -7.67 -0.64 6.21
C ALA A 46 -6.23 -0.38 5.77
N SER A 47 -6.02 0.33 4.67
CA SER A 47 -4.70 0.79 4.22
C SER A 47 -4.07 1.72 5.26
N SER A 48 -4.80 2.78 5.65
CA SER A 48 -4.34 3.73 6.67
C SER A 48 -4.07 3.07 8.02
N LEU A 49 -4.91 2.13 8.46
CA LEU A 49 -4.66 1.36 9.69
C LEU A 49 -3.44 0.44 9.56
N ALA A 50 -3.26 -0.20 8.41
CA ALA A 50 -2.12 -1.08 8.18
C ALA A 50 -0.81 -0.30 8.08
N ILE A 51 -0.81 0.91 7.54
CA ILE A 51 0.41 1.64 7.14
C ILE A 51 0.70 2.81 8.09
N ASP A 52 -0.28 3.69 8.34
CA ASP A 52 -0.09 4.98 9.02
C ASP A 52 -0.47 5.03 10.51
N GLN A 53 -1.18 4.01 11.02
CA GLN A 53 -1.63 4.01 12.41
C GLN A 53 -0.46 4.11 13.41
N TYR A 54 -0.48 5.16 14.24
CA TYR A 54 0.27 5.26 15.49
C TYR A 54 -0.34 6.36 16.38
N GLY A 55 -0.14 6.27 17.70
CA GLY A 55 -0.62 7.27 18.65
C GLY A 55 -2.13 7.52 18.65
N GLY A 56 -2.94 6.50 18.37
CA GLY A 56 -4.40 6.55 18.48
C GLY A 56 -5.17 7.20 17.32
N THR A 57 -4.48 7.65 16.25
CA THR A 57 -5.09 8.48 15.19
C THR A 57 -6.19 7.84 14.35
N GLY A 58 -6.24 6.51 14.25
CA GLY A 58 -7.21 5.76 13.44
C GLY A 58 -8.20 4.91 14.24
N GLU A 59 -8.40 5.20 15.53
CA GLU A 59 -9.34 4.43 16.37
C GLU A 59 -10.76 4.39 15.77
N ASP A 60 -11.23 5.51 15.22
CA ASP A 60 -12.53 5.60 14.57
C ASP A 60 -12.62 4.73 13.31
N LYS A 61 -11.58 4.72 12.47
CA LYS A 61 -11.47 3.83 11.29
C LYS A 61 -11.54 2.37 11.71
N TYR A 62 -10.84 2.00 12.78
CA TYR A 62 -10.84 0.64 13.32
C TYR A 62 -12.24 0.24 13.82
N ARG A 63 -12.91 1.12 14.59
CA ARG A 63 -14.27 0.91 15.08
C ARG A 63 -15.27 0.78 13.93
N GLN A 64 -15.09 1.57 12.87
CA GLN A 64 -15.94 1.52 11.68
C GLN A 64 -15.77 0.21 10.90
N LEU A 65 -14.54 -0.24 10.63
CA LEU A 65 -14.28 -1.55 10.02
C LEU A 65 -14.92 -2.69 10.81
N LYS A 66 -14.81 -2.64 12.14
CA LYS A 66 -15.43 -3.62 13.04
C LYS A 66 -16.95 -3.61 12.93
N LYS A 67 -17.57 -2.43 12.83
CA LYS A 67 -19.02 -2.28 12.65
C LYS A 67 -19.50 -2.87 11.32
N TRP A 68 -18.72 -2.72 10.26
CA TRP A 68 -18.99 -3.35 8.96
C TRP A 68 -18.69 -4.86 8.91
N GLY A 69 -18.11 -5.43 9.96
CA GLY A 69 -17.72 -6.85 9.97
C GLY A 69 -16.53 -7.15 9.06
N MET A 70 -15.71 -6.15 8.74
CA MET A 70 -14.55 -6.25 7.85
C MET A 70 -13.23 -6.21 8.63
N GLY A 71 -12.12 -6.43 7.92
CA GLY A 71 -10.77 -6.26 8.47
C GLY A 71 -10.18 -7.47 9.18
N GLY A 72 -10.89 -8.60 9.22
CA GLY A 72 -10.38 -9.81 9.90
C GLY A 72 -9.93 -9.52 11.33
N LEU A 73 -10.64 -8.61 12.02
CA LEU A 73 -10.23 -7.97 13.28
C LEU A 73 -10.33 -8.92 14.48
N SER A 74 -9.49 -9.96 14.49
CA SER A 74 -9.25 -10.81 15.67
C SER A 74 -8.38 -10.13 16.72
N HIS A 75 -7.89 -8.94 16.43
CA HIS A 75 -6.93 -8.17 17.23
C HIS A 75 -7.57 -6.94 17.81
N THR A 76 -7.14 -6.49 18.99
CA THR A 76 -7.58 -5.20 19.56
C THR A 76 -6.90 -4.02 18.88
N PHE A 77 -7.45 -2.82 19.03
CA PHE A 77 -6.81 -1.61 18.53
C PHE A 77 -5.41 -1.39 19.16
N ASP A 78 -5.27 -1.69 20.46
CA ASP A 78 -3.98 -1.60 21.17
C ASP A 78 -2.89 -2.54 20.62
N GLU A 79 -3.24 -3.60 19.89
CA GLU A 79 -2.25 -4.51 19.28
C GLU A 79 -1.65 -3.95 17.98
N ILE A 80 -2.30 -2.95 17.38
CA ILE A 80 -1.83 -2.28 16.15
C ILE A 80 -1.40 -0.84 16.41
N ASP A 81 -1.86 -0.24 17.51
CA ASP A 81 -1.43 1.07 17.96
C ASP A 81 -0.18 0.98 18.85
N TYR A 82 0.70 1.95 18.71
CA TYR A 82 1.96 1.99 19.44
C TYR A 82 2.45 3.43 19.56
N SER A 83 3.15 3.70 20.67
CA SER A 83 3.65 5.03 21.02
C SER A 83 5.16 5.05 21.28
N GLU A 84 5.80 3.89 21.35
CA GLU A 84 7.22 3.69 21.60
C GLU A 84 7.84 2.76 20.55
N ASP A 85 9.16 2.86 20.35
CA ASP A 85 9.88 2.03 19.39
C ASP A 85 9.74 0.53 19.67
N LEU A 86 9.59 -0.25 18.61
CA LEU A 86 9.38 -1.69 18.72
C LEU A 86 10.67 -2.45 19.08
N PHE A 87 11.85 -1.83 18.92
CA PHE A 87 13.13 -2.41 19.33
C PHE A 87 13.37 -2.39 20.84
N GLY A 88 12.48 -1.77 21.62
CA GLY A 88 12.52 -1.81 23.08
C GLY A 88 13.47 -0.79 23.71
N LYS A 89 13.78 0.30 23.00
CA LYS A 89 14.62 1.40 23.54
C LYS A 89 13.81 2.44 24.34
N GLY A 90 12.48 2.31 24.39
CA GLY A 90 11.58 3.25 25.09
C GLY A 90 11.55 4.64 24.44
N THR A 91 11.96 4.74 23.18
CA THR A 91 12.01 5.99 22.42
C THR A 91 10.63 6.27 21.86
N LYS A 92 10.12 7.49 22.05
CA LYS A 92 8.83 7.88 21.50
C LYS A 92 8.82 7.76 19.98
N ILE A 93 7.72 7.22 19.45
CA ILE A 93 7.51 7.12 18.01
C ILE A 93 7.45 8.52 17.38
N ASN A 94 8.10 8.68 16.23
CA ASN A 94 7.99 9.84 15.36
C ASN A 94 7.74 9.34 13.92
N PRO A 95 7.39 10.22 12.97
CA PRO A 95 7.05 9.80 11.60
C PRO A 95 8.12 8.93 10.94
N ASN A 96 9.41 9.24 11.12
CA ASN A 96 10.50 8.44 10.55
C ASN A 96 10.60 7.04 11.17
N THR A 97 10.55 6.98 12.50
CA THR A 97 10.61 5.70 13.25
C THR A 97 9.37 4.85 12.96
N HIS A 98 8.23 5.50 12.69
CA HIS A 98 7.02 4.83 12.24
C HIS A 98 7.22 4.18 10.87
N ARG A 99 7.66 4.96 9.87
CA ARG A 99 7.94 4.48 8.51
C ARG A 99 8.93 3.32 8.47
N MET A 100 9.95 3.33 9.34
CA MET A 100 10.88 2.19 9.49
C MET A 100 10.20 0.85 9.75
N PHE A 101 9.00 0.81 10.36
CA PHE A 101 8.31 -0.42 10.74
C PHE A 101 7.12 -0.77 9.86
N THR A 102 6.69 0.13 8.98
CA THR A 102 5.44 -0.03 8.22
C THR A 102 5.54 0.33 6.75
N HIS A 103 6.63 0.99 6.29
CA HIS A 103 6.74 1.49 4.91
C HIS A 103 7.87 0.83 4.11
N GLN A 104 8.55 -0.16 4.68
CA GLN A 104 9.76 -0.75 4.10
C GLN A 104 9.52 -1.91 3.11
N GLY A 105 8.28 -2.32 2.90
CA GLY A 105 7.91 -3.37 1.95
C GLY A 105 6.83 -4.29 2.50
N TRP A 106 5.95 -4.80 1.62
CA TRP A 106 4.83 -5.64 2.06
C TRP A 106 5.30 -6.95 2.71
N ASP A 107 6.32 -7.59 2.14
CA ASP A 107 6.83 -8.90 2.58
C ASP A 107 8.19 -8.84 3.28
N ILE A 108 8.57 -7.65 3.77
CA ILE A 108 9.85 -7.47 4.48
C ILE A 108 9.94 -8.35 5.75
N ASP A 109 11.11 -8.95 5.93
CA ASP A 109 11.54 -9.54 7.20
C ASP A 109 12.48 -8.57 7.91
N TYR A 110 12.06 -8.04 9.06
CA TYR A 110 12.84 -7.12 9.86
C TYR A 110 13.97 -7.78 10.65
N GLY A 111 14.13 -9.10 10.59
CA GLY A 111 15.07 -9.88 11.42
C GLY A 111 14.77 -9.80 12.92
N ASN A 112 13.66 -9.18 13.31
CA ASN A 112 13.24 -8.99 14.69
C ASN A 112 11.84 -9.59 14.90
N PRO A 113 11.70 -10.66 15.72
CA PRO A 113 10.43 -11.34 15.91
C PRO A 113 9.28 -10.45 16.42
N LYS A 114 9.58 -9.44 17.24
CA LYS A 114 8.56 -8.51 17.76
C LYS A 114 8.06 -7.59 16.65
N VAL A 115 8.96 -7.03 15.85
CA VAL A 115 8.60 -6.17 14.71
C VAL A 115 7.86 -6.97 13.65
N ASN A 116 8.34 -8.18 13.31
CA ASN A 116 7.67 -9.06 12.35
C ASN A 116 6.26 -9.47 12.82
N LYS A 117 6.08 -9.78 14.11
CA LYS A 117 4.77 -10.06 14.68
C LYS A 117 3.84 -8.85 14.57
N PHE A 118 4.34 -7.66 14.90
CA PHE A 118 3.59 -6.42 14.77
C PHE A 118 3.16 -6.15 13.32
N TRP A 119 4.11 -6.20 12.38
CA TRP A 119 3.82 -5.99 10.96
C TRP A 119 2.80 -7.01 10.43
N LYS A 120 2.99 -8.29 10.77
CA LYS A 120 2.04 -9.35 10.42
C LYS A 120 0.63 -9.11 10.97
N THR A 121 0.52 -8.58 12.20
CA THR A 121 -0.78 -8.20 12.78
C THR A 121 -1.44 -7.08 11.98
N ARG A 122 -0.70 -6.06 11.57
CA ARG A 122 -1.23 -4.95 10.77
C ARG A 122 -1.63 -5.37 9.36
N LYS A 123 -0.82 -6.19 8.69
CA LYS A 123 -1.15 -6.78 7.38
C LYS A 123 -2.50 -7.49 7.38
N LYS A 124 -2.84 -8.20 8.47
CA LYS A 124 -4.12 -8.92 8.57
C LYS A 124 -5.34 -8.02 8.47
N ILE A 125 -5.22 -6.73 8.82
CA ILE A 125 -6.32 -5.77 8.69
C ILE A 125 -6.66 -5.57 7.22
N LEU A 126 -5.66 -5.22 6.41
CA LEU A 126 -5.84 -5.01 4.99
C LEU A 126 -6.24 -6.32 4.27
N LEU A 127 -5.54 -7.43 4.55
CA LEU A 127 -5.89 -8.74 4.00
C LEU A 127 -7.32 -9.16 4.37
N GLY A 128 -7.70 -8.94 5.63
CA GLY A 128 -9.04 -9.26 6.14
C GLY A 128 -10.12 -8.43 5.47
N THR A 129 -9.89 -7.13 5.27
CA THR A 129 -10.82 -6.25 4.56
C THR A 129 -10.95 -6.63 3.09
N VAL A 130 -9.83 -6.81 2.38
CA VAL A 130 -9.82 -7.23 0.98
C VAL A 130 -10.56 -8.56 0.83
N ASN A 131 -10.27 -9.54 1.68
CA ASN A 131 -10.97 -10.83 1.63
C ASN A 131 -12.47 -10.70 1.94
N SER A 132 -12.87 -9.86 2.90
CA SER A 132 -14.28 -9.63 3.22
C SER A 132 -15.06 -9.00 2.06
N ILE A 133 -14.41 -8.16 1.25
CA ILE A 133 -15.05 -7.46 0.13
C ILE A 133 -15.17 -8.37 -1.10
N PHE A 134 -14.10 -9.08 -1.45
CA PHE A 134 -14.03 -9.84 -2.71
C PHE A 134 -14.30 -11.34 -2.58
N ASP A 135 -14.45 -11.83 -1.35
CA ASP A 135 -14.64 -13.25 -1.02
C ASP A 135 -13.62 -14.17 -1.72
N PHE A 136 -12.34 -13.85 -1.59
CA PHE A 136 -11.26 -14.65 -2.16
C PHE A 136 -11.08 -16.05 -1.51
N GLY A 137 -11.93 -16.40 -0.55
CA GLY A 137 -11.86 -17.64 0.22
C GLY A 137 -10.70 -17.71 1.21
N LYS A 138 -10.81 -18.63 2.18
CA LYS A 138 -9.68 -19.04 3.03
C LYS A 138 -9.01 -20.24 2.37
N PHE A 139 -7.68 -20.26 2.24
CA PHE A 139 -7.02 -21.49 1.81
C PHE A 139 -7.25 -22.60 2.84
N PRO A 140 -7.72 -23.79 2.43
CA PRO A 140 -8.07 -24.86 3.35
C PRO A 140 -6.81 -25.61 3.73
N LEU A 141 -6.10 -25.18 4.78
CA LEU A 141 -5.48 -26.07 5.79
C LEU A 141 -4.69 -25.32 6.87
N ILE A 142 -4.31 -24.04 6.68
CA ILE A 142 -3.38 -23.34 7.61
C ILE A 142 -3.77 -21.86 7.87
N GLY A 143 -5.05 -21.51 7.80
CA GLY A 143 -5.55 -20.21 8.27
C GLY A 143 -4.97 -18.97 7.57
N GLY A 144 -4.60 -19.08 6.29
CA GLY A 144 -4.06 -18.01 5.46
C GLY A 144 -5.06 -17.42 4.46
N TYR A 145 -4.67 -16.30 3.84
CA TYR A 145 -5.37 -15.66 2.73
C TYR A 145 -4.88 -16.23 1.38
N SER A 146 -5.68 -16.14 0.32
CA SER A 146 -5.25 -16.58 -1.02
C SER A 146 -4.19 -15.65 -1.63
N ASP A 147 -3.44 -16.17 -2.61
CA ASP A 147 -2.40 -15.40 -3.30
C ASP A 147 -3.00 -14.18 -4.02
N LYS A 148 -4.21 -14.29 -4.60
CA LYS A 148 -4.93 -13.12 -5.17
C LYS A 148 -5.27 -12.08 -4.09
N CYS A 149 -5.71 -12.50 -2.91
CA CYS A 149 -5.97 -11.60 -1.79
C CYS A 149 -4.68 -10.91 -1.31
N ASN A 150 -3.60 -11.66 -1.16
CA ASN A 150 -2.30 -11.11 -0.77
C ASN A 150 -1.76 -10.14 -1.82
N SER A 151 -1.88 -10.48 -3.09
CA SER A 151 -1.41 -9.66 -4.21
C SER A 151 -2.16 -8.33 -4.28
N LEU A 152 -3.49 -8.35 -4.18
CA LEU A 152 -4.27 -7.11 -4.19
C LEU A 152 -3.97 -6.24 -2.96
N ALA A 153 -3.83 -6.84 -1.77
CA ALA A 153 -3.43 -6.10 -0.57
C ALA A 153 -2.02 -5.50 -0.69
N GLY A 154 -1.07 -6.23 -1.26
CA GLY A 154 0.30 -5.75 -1.52
C GLY A 154 0.33 -4.60 -2.54
N ILE A 155 -0.50 -4.67 -3.59
CA ILE A 155 -0.67 -3.56 -4.55
C ILE A 155 -1.23 -2.32 -3.85
N ILE A 156 -2.31 -2.46 -3.07
CA ILE A 156 -2.90 -1.34 -2.29
C ILE A 156 -1.85 -0.71 -1.37
N TYR A 157 -1.06 -1.55 -0.70
CA TYR A 157 0.04 -1.10 0.13
C TYR A 157 1.05 -0.24 -0.64
N PHE A 158 1.53 -0.72 -1.79
CA PHE A 158 2.54 0.01 -2.56
C PHE A 158 1.99 1.28 -3.23
N VAL A 159 0.71 1.32 -3.60
CA VAL A 159 0.06 2.54 -4.08
C VAL A 159 0.07 3.62 -2.99
N HIS A 160 -0.21 3.25 -1.74
CA HIS A 160 -0.09 4.17 -0.60
C HIS A 160 1.34 4.70 -0.44
N ILE A 161 2.35 3.82 -0.51
CA ILE A 161 3.76 4.25 -0.45
C ILE A 161 4.14 5.15 -1.63
N LEU A 162 3.55 4.95 -2.81
CA LEU A 162 3.76 5.86 -3.95
C LEU A 162 3.15 7.24 -3.72
N GLY A 163 2.02 7.34 -3.01
CA GLY A 163 1.50 8.63 -2.57
C GLY A 163 2.45 9.36 -1.63
N ASP A 164 3.12 8.64 -0.73
CA ASP A 164 4.17 9.22 0.12
C ASP A 164 5.37 9.72 -0.70
N TYR A 165 5.71 9.05 -1.80
CA TYR A 165 6.69 9.55 -2.76
C TYR A 165 6.18 10.81 -3.45
N ALA A 166 4.94 10.84 -3.93
CA ALA A 166 4.37 11.99 -4.64
C ALA A 166 4.37 13.27 -3.79
N GLU A 167 4.11 13.14 -2.49
CA GLU A 167 4.12 14.25 -1.53
C GLU A 167 5.53 14.63 -1.04
N ALA A 168 6.54 13.78 -1.29
CA ALA A 168 7.89 14.05 -0.86
C ALA A 168 8.48 15.25 -1.61
N ASN A 169 9.12 16.15 -0.88
CA ASN A 169 9.78 17.33 -1.45
C ASN A 169 11.30 17.36 -1.24
N ASN A 170 11.85 16.35 -0.57
CA ASN A 170 13.28 16.16 -0.40
C ASN A 170 13.64 14.70 -0.05
N LYS A 171 14.90 14.33 -0.28
CA LYS A 171 15.42 12.97 -0.03
C LYS A 171 15.23 12.44 1.40
N LYS A 172 15.16 13.30 2.42
CA LYS A 172 14.99 12.83 3.82
C LYS A 172 13.60 12.25 4.05
N GLN A 173 12.60 12.65 3.26
CA GLN A 173 11.24 12.17 3.39
C GLN A 173 11.05 10.77 2.79
N ILE A 174 11.88 10.39 1.81
CA ILE A 174 11.82 9.07 1.16
C ILE A 174 12.75 8.03 1.81
N LEU A 175 13.63 8.43 2.75
CA LEU A 175 14.64 7.57 3.36
C LEU A 175 14.10 6.27 3.97
N TYR A 176 12.87 6.29 4.48
CA TYR A 176 12.23 5.15 5.12
C TYR A 176 11.03 4.63 4.35
N LEU A 177 10.95 4.92 3.06
CA LEU A 177 10.02 4.26 2.14
C LEU A 177 10.71 3.03 1.53
N ALA A 178 9.91 2.10 1.00
CA ALA A 178 10.41 1.02 0.18
C ALA A 178 10.95 1.62 -1.12
N ASP A 179 12.17 1.28 -1.50
CA ASP A 179 12.73 1.75 -2.76
C ASP A 179 11.92 1.20 -3.93
N LEU A 180 11.82 1.98 -5.00
CA LEU A 180 11.22 1.57 -6.27
C LEU A 180 11.92 0.32 -6.82
N SER A 181 13.26 0.32 -6.79
CA SER A 181 14.13 -0.74 -7.31
C SER A 181 15.57 -0.53 -6.87
N GLY A 182 16.34 -1.62 -6.76
CA GLY A 182 17.79 -1.59 -6.61
C GLY A 182 18.31 -1.92 -5.22
N ARG A 183 17.46 -2.31 -4.27
CA ARG A 183 17.88 -2.75 -2.94
C ARG A 183 18.60 -4.08 -2.98
N ILE A 184 19.52 -4.25 -2.03
CA ILE A 184 20.29 -5.49 -1.85
C ILE A 184 19.43 -6.59 -1.20
N ASP A 185 18.47 -6.21 -0.35
CA ASP A 185 17.58 -7.15 0.34
C ASP A 185 16.42 -7.66 -0.54
N GLY A 186 16.27 -7.13 -1.76
CA GLY A 186 15.23 -7.53 -2.71
C GLY A 186 13.82 -7.11 -2.33
N CYS A 187 13.64 -6.30 -1.27
CA CYS A 187 12.33 -5.82 -0.82
C CYS A 187 11.87 -4.57 -1.59
N ASP A 188 12.17 -4.52 -2.89
CA ASP A 188 11.86 -3.40 -3.78
C ASP A 188 10.39 -3.43 -4.21
N MET A 189 9.82 -2.24 -4.41
CA MET A 189 8.43 -2.06 -4.81
C MET A 189 8.12 -2.63 -6.19
N ILE A 190 8.91 -2.30 -7.23
CA ILE A 190 8.59 -2.70 -8.61
C ILE A 190 8.65 -4.21 -8.80
N PRO A 191 9.68 -4.94 -8.36
CA PRO A 191 9.70 -6.40 -8.42
C PRO A 191 8.51 -7.05 -7.69
N ALA A 192 8.12 -6.52 -6.52
CA ALA A 192 6.97 -7.03 -5.79
C ALA A 192 5.64 -6.73 -6.51
N LEU A 193 5.45 -5.52 -7.04
CA LEU A 193 4.31 -5.17 -7.89
C LEU A 193 4.22 -6.08 -9.11
N GLN A 194 5.36 -6.37 -9.75
CA GLN A 194 5.43 -7.26 -10.89
C GLN A 194 4.94 -8.68 -10.58
N GLU A 195 5.29 -9.23 -9.42
CA GLU A 195 4.80 -10.52 -8.93
C GLU A 195 3.29 -10.46 -8.65
N TYR A 196 2.83 -9.48 -7.88
CA TYR A 196 1.42 -9.36 -7.51
C TYR A 196 0.50 -9.15 -8.73
N ILE A 197 0.92 -8.33 -9.69
CA ILE A 197 0.19 -8.09 -10.94
C ILE A 197 0.10 -9.37 -11.77
N GLU A 198 1.17 -10.18 -11.81
CA GLU A 198 1.18 -11.45 -12.52
C GLU A 198 0.19 -12.47 -11.91
N ILE A 199 0.09 -12.51 -10.58
CA ILE A 199 -0.86 -13.36 -9.86
C ILE A 199 -2.29 -12.87 -10.06
N LEU A 200 -2.52 -11.56 -9.95
CA LEU A 200 -3.84 -10.97 -10.01
C LEU A 200 -4.47 -11.11 -11.40
N PHE A 201 -3.68 -10.90 -12.45
CA PHE A 201 -4.12 -10.87 -13.86
C PHE A 201 -3.60 -12.06 -14.67
N GLN A 202 -3.49 -13.24 -14.04
CA GLN A 202 -2.95 -14.45 -14.67
C GLN A 202 -3.62 -14.77 -16.02
N ASP A 203 -4.92 -14.50 -16.15
CA ASP A 203 -5.71 -14.79 -17.35
C ASP A 203 -5.63 -13.67 -18.42
N GLN A 204 -5.01 -12.54 -18.10
CA GLN A 204 -4.90 -11.38 -19.00
C GLN A 204 -3.48 -11.17 -19.55
N LYS A 205 -2.54 -12.10 -19.32
CA LYS A 205 -1.13 -11.97 -19.73
C LYS A 205 -0.90 -11.70 -21.22
N SER A 206 -1.84 -12.11 -22.08
CA SER A 206 -1.76 -11.88 -23.53
C SER A 206 -2.32 -10.52 -23.97
N SER A 207 -3.07 -9.83 -23.11
CA SER A 207 -3.70 -8.54 -23.42
C SER A 207 -2.65 -7.45 -23.66
N PRO A 208 -2.91 -6.48 -24.57
CA PRO A 208 -2.03 -5.33 -24.74
C PRO A 208 -1.83 -4.54 -23.44
N ASP A 209 -2.92 -4.25 -22.72
CA ASP A 209 -2.87 -3.50 -21.45
C ASP A 209 -1.94 -4.12 -20.41
N TYR A 210 -1.93 -5.46 -20.29
CA TYR A 210 -1.02 -6.16 -19.37
C TYR A 210 0.44 -6.06 -19.82
N LYS A 211 0.70 -6.24 -21.12
CA LYS A 211 2.07 -6.18 -21.66
C LYS A 211 2.66 -4.80 -21.52
N ASP A 212 1.90 -3.77 -21.89
CA ASP A 212 2.31 -2.37 -21.77
C ASP A 212 2.61 -2.00 -20.32
N LEU A 213 1.77 -2.44 -19.37
CA LEU A 213 2.03 -2.28 -17.93
C LEU A 213 3.34 -2.96 -17.50
N LYS A 214 3.58 -4.21 -17.90
CA LYS A 214 4.80 -4.95 -17.54
C LYS A 214 6.06 -4.31 -18.15
N GLU A 215 6.00 -3.88 -19.40
CA GLU A 215 7.10 -3.19 -20.08
C GLU A 215 7.42 -1.85 -19.40
N GLY A 216 6.39 -1.07 -19.03
CA GLY A 216 6.56 0.18 -18.27
C GLY A 216 7.19 -0.05 -16.88
N LEU A 217 6.75 -1.10 -16.17
CA LEU A 217 7.34 -1.48 -14.88
C LEU A 217 8.83 -1.84 -15.03
N ASP A 218 9.18 -2.62 -16.06
CA ASP A 218 10.57 -2.99 -16.35
C ASP A 218 11.43 -1.74 -16.62
N ASP A 219 10.97 -0.84 -17.50
CA ASP A 219 11.72 0.38 -17.86
C ASP A 219 11.96 1.30 -16.66
N ILE A 220 10.92 1.57 -15.86
CA ILE A 220 11.04 2.40 -14.66
C ILE A 220 11.94 1.71 -13.62
N GLY A 221 11.75 0.40 -13.39
CA GLY A 221 12.52 -0.38 -12.43
C GLY A 221 14.00 -0.43 -12.78
N ASP A 222 14.32 -0.52 -14.07
CA ASP A 222 15.68 -0.49 -14.59
C ASP A 222 16.35 0.87 -14.37
N LYS A 223 15.63 1.97 -14.66
CA LYS A 223 16.12 3.34 -14.47
C LYS A 223 16.35 3.65 -12.98
N ALA A 224 15.34 3.43 -12.15
CA ALA A 224 15.40 3.66 -10.71
C ALA A 224 16.50 2.79 -10.06
N GLY A 225 16.56 1.50 -10.41
CA GLY A 225 17.54 0.58 -9.87
C GLY A 225 18.98 0.91 -10.30
N ARG A 226 19.19 1.41 -11.53
CA ARG A 226 20.51 1.91 -11.96
C ARG A 226 20.96 3.09 -11.14
N LEU A 227 20.07 4.08 -10.90
CA LEU A 227 20.38 5.23 -10.06
C LEU A 227 20.86 4.77 -8.68
N VAL A 228 20.02 4.01 -7.95
CA VAL A 228 20.31 3.52 -6.60
C VAL A 228 21.62 2.73 -6.52
N ARG A 229 21.84 1.78 -7.44
CA ARG A 229 23.04 0.94 -7.42
C ARG A 229 24.33 1.71 -7.76
N SER A 230 24.25 2.70 -8.65
CA SER A 230 25.42 3.46 -9.09
C SER A 230 25.96 4.41 -8.01
N THR A 231 25.08 4.95 -7.17
CA THR A 231 25.38 5.98 -6.18
C THR A 231 25.35 5.46 -4.74
N GLY A 232 24.88 4.22 -4.52
CA GLY A 232 24.66 3.67 -3.18
C GLY A 232 23.43 4.26 -2.48
N GLY A 233 22.41 4.65 -3.25
CA GLY A 233 21.18 5.29 -2.78
C GLY A 233 20.97 6.71 -3.33
N VAL A 234 19.87 7.34 -2.93
CA VAL A 234 19.53 8.72 -3.36
C VAL A 234 20.17 9.73 -2.39
N ASN A 235 21.30 10.31 -2.79
CA ASN A 235 22.19 11.08 -1.93
C ASN A 235 22.21 12.59 -2.25
N THR A 236 21.98 12.98 -3.51
CA THR A 236 21.93 14.38 -3.94
C THR A 236 20.50 14.87 -4.13
N ASP A 237 20.32 16.18 -4.28
CA ASP A 237 18.98 16.74 -4.53
C ASP A 237 18.58 16.51 -5.99
N GLU A 238 19.55 16.47 -6.91
CA GLU A 238 19.38 16.09 -8.32
C GLU A 238 18.94 14.63 -8.46
N GLU A 239 19.63 13.70 -7.78
CA GLU A 239 19.23 12.29 -7.73
C GLU A 239 17.82 12.13 -7.13
N PHE A 240 17.47 12.96 -6.14
CA PHE A 240 16.13 12.95 -5.58
C PHE A 240 15.08 13.37 -6.59
N GLN A 241 15.29 14.46 -7.34
CA GLN A 241 14.34 14.90 -8.36
C GLN A 241 14.15 13.82 -9.45
N GLU A 242 15.25 13.20 -9.89
CA GLU A 242 15.18 12.12 -10.87
C GLU A 242 14.42 10.89 -10.32
N TYR A 243 14.74 10.46 -9.11
CA TYR A 243 14.09 9.31 -8.47
C TYR A 243 12.61 9.58 -8.15
N HIS A 244 12.29 10.80 -7.73
CA HIS A 244 10.93 11.25 -7.47
C HIS A 244 10.11 11.22 -8.76
N GLN A 245 10.68 11.65 -9.89
CA GLN A 245 10.01 11.54 -11.19
C GLN A 245 9.70 10.08 -11.54
N TYR A 246 10.61 9.14 -11.30
CA TYR A 246 10.32 7.71 -11.52
C TYR A 246 9.16 7.19 -10.66
N ALA A 247 8.99 7.70 -9.44
CA ALA A 247 7.84 7.35 -8.60
C ALA A 247 6.53 7.92 -9.17
N LEU A 248 6.55 9.15 -9.68
CA LEU A 248 5.40 9.78 -10.32
C LEU A 248 5.01 9.04 -11.62
N ASP A 249 6.00 8.70 -12.45
CA ASP A 249 5.81 7.91 -13.68
C ASP A 249 5.21 6.53 -13.35
N LEU A 250 5.64 5.90 -12.26
CA LEU A 250 5.09 4.62 -11.81
C LEU A 250 3.63 4.78 -11.36
N MET A 251 3.31 5.82 -10.58
CA MET A 251 1.92 6.10 -10.19
C MET A 251 1.03 6.32 -11.42
N GLU A 252 1.48 7.10 -12.40
CA GLU A 252 0.75 7.34 -13.65
C GLU A 252 0.53 6.03 -14.43
N LEU A 253 1.57 5.21 -14.60
CA LEU A 253 1.48 3.90 -15.25
C LEU A 253 0.43 2.99 -14.57
N LEU A 254 0.41 2.96 -13.22
CA LEU A 254 -0.60 2.19 -12.49
C LEU A 254 -2.00 2.76 -12.70
N GLN A 255 -2.18 4.09 -12.63
CA GLN A 255 -3.48 4.74 -12.87
C GLN A 255 -4.00 4.50 -14.29
N ASP A 256 -3.11 4.43 -15.27
CA ASP A 256 -3.47 4.22 -16.66
C ASP A 256 -3.89 2.77 -16.94
N HIS A 257 -3.27 1.77 -16.33
CA HIS A 257 -3.51 0.36 -16.71
C HIS A 257 -4.37 -0.42 -15.71
N MET A 258 -4.16 -0.22 -14.41
CA MET A 258 -4.78 -1.06 -13.36
C MET A 258 -6.31 -1.03 -13.38
N PRO A 259 -7.01 0.11 -13.56
CA PRO A 259 -8.47 0.11 -13.54
C PRO A 259 -9.07 -0.72 -14.68
N ARG A 260 -8.47 -0.70 -15.88
CA ARG A 260 -8.94 -1.49 -17.03
C ARG A 260 -8.75 -2.98 -16.78
N LEU A 261 -7.58 -3.37 -16.29
CA LEU A 261 -7.28 -4.77 -15.96
C LEU A 261 -8.20 -5.29 -14.84
N LEU A 262 -8.39 -4.51 -13.78
CA LEU A 262 -9.28 -4.86 -12.67
C LEU A 262 -10.74 -5.01 -13.12
N LYS A 263 -11.26 -4.11 -13.96
CA LYS A 263 -12.64 -4.22 -14.50
C LYS A 263 -12.89 -5.50 -15.30
N ASN A 264 -11.85 -6.10 -15.88
CA ASN A 264 -11.93 -7.36 -16.60
C ASN A 264 -11.88 -8.59 -15.69
N GLU A 265 -11.48 -8.44 -14.42
CA GLU A 265 -11.49 -9.51 -13.44
C GLU A 265 -12.88 -9.71 -12.84
N GLU A 266 -13.37 -10.95 -12.82
CA GLU A 266 -14.71 -11.28 -12.33
C GLU A 266 -14.91 -10.89 -10.87
N PHE A 267 -13.93 -11.15 -10.00
CA PHE A 267 -14.02 -10.83 -8.57
C PHE A 267 -14.23 -9.33 -8.33
N PHE A 268 -13.62 -8.48 -9.16
CA PHE A 268 -13.70 -7.04 -9.01
C PHE A 268 -14.99 -6.50 -9.61
N ARG A 269 -15.33 -6.96 -10.82
CA ARG A 269 -16.54 -6.58 -11.53
C ARG A 269 -17.81 -6.93 -10.72
N ASN A 270 -17.84 -8.09 -10.08
CA ASN A 270 -19.01 -8.52 -9.31
C ASN A 270 -19.30 -7.62 -8.10
N VAL A 271 -18.26 -7.04 -7.49
CA VAL A 271 -18.39 -6.14 -6.34
C VAL A 271 -18.70 -4.71 -6.78
N PHE A 272 -17.97 -4.21 -7.76
CA PHE A 272 -17.91 -2.79 -8.09
C PHE A 272 -18.68 -2.40 -9.36
N TYR A 273 -19.00 -3.36 -10.22
CA TYR A 273 -19.74 -3.15 -11.47
C TYR A 273 -20.81 -4.23 -11.70
N PRO A 274 -21.69 -4.53 -10.72
CA PRO A 274 -22.62 -5.68 -10.77
C PRO A 274 -23.68 -5.62 -11.87
N ASN A 275 -23.85 -4.47 -12.54
CA ASN A 275 -24.84 -4.25 -13.61
C ASN A 275 -24.20 -4.09 -15.00
N ALA A 276 -22.90 -4.34 -15.15
CA ALA A 276 -22.17 -4.17 -16.41
C ALA A 276 -22.11 -5.45 -17.27
N GLY A 277 -22.95 -6.45 -16.97
CA GLY A 277 -23.07 -7.73 -17.68
C GLY A 277 -24.36 -7.85 -18.47
#